data_AF-A0A5C6XEW1-F1
#
_entry.id   AF-A0A5C6XEW1-F1
#
_cell.length_a   1.000
_cell.length_b   1.000
_cell.length_c   1.000
_cell.angle_alpha   90.00
_cell.angle_beta   90.00
_cell.angle_gamma   90.00
#
_symmetry.space_group_name_H-M   'P 1'
#
loop_
_entity.id
_entity.type
_entity.pdbx_description
1 polymer ?
#
loop_
_entity_poly.entity_id
_entity_poly.type
_entity_poly.pdbx_seq_one_letter_code
_entity_poly.pdbx_strand_id
1 'polypeptide(L)'
;MALVLTSILIISACQGPASPAGTLPPLQNPPSYRSALPADHPPGLSPISGMRMPADHTADWIARHGPRALTQNAECMSCHLEADCITCHVDTLAESSLIHPPNYVAMHGLEARQSIDDCATCHQAQTFCTSCHLESQVSPDAPFDLRPPANFAMHPPGWLDAAMPNNHGVMARRDIFECASCHSEQDCVSCHTGISPHPPEFRFECRAWLQTNPAPCARCHLELAPLQAGCL
;
A
#
# COMPACT_ATOMS: atom_id res chain seq x y z
N MET A 1 -39.42 -32.17 47.08
CA MET A 1 -38.05 -31.63 47.12
C MET A 1 -37.43 -31.85 45.76
N ALA A 2 -37.26 -30.78 44.97
CA ALA A 2 -36.58 -30.82 43.68
C ALA A 2 -35.63 -29.62 43.64
N LEU A 3 -34.32 -29.89 43.62
CA LEU A 3 -33.27 -28.87 43.51
C LEU A 3 -33.08 -28.54 42.03
N VAL A 4 -33.33 -27.28 41.66
CA VAL A 4 -33.02 -26.73 40.33
C VAL A 4 -31.61 -26.13 40.39
N LEU A 5 -30.68 -26.74 39.66
CA LEU A 5 -29.33 -26.21 39.44
C LEU A 5 -29.38 -25.14 38.34
N THR A 6 -29.30 -23.88 38.72
CA THR A 6 -29.09 -22.77 37.77
C THR A 6 -27.60 -22.60 37.51
N SER A 7 -27.15 -23.01 36.32
CA SER A 7 -25.81 -22.73 35.81
C SER A 7 -25.69 -21.25 35.45
N ILE A 8 -24.77 -20.53 36.11
CA ILE A 8 -24.43 -19.15 35.79
C ILE A 8 -23.35 -19.20 34.69
N LEU A 9 -23.72 -18.86 33.44
CA LEU A 9 -22.76 -18.52 32.41
C LEU A 9 -22.27 -17.08 32.64
N ILE A 10 -21.01 -16.91 33.04
CA ILE A 10 -20.33 -15.62 33.02
C ILE A 10 -19.76 -15.45 31.61
N ILE A 11 -20.47 -14.72 30.75
CA ILE A 11 -19.91 -14.24 29.49
C ILE A 11 -19.07 -13.00 29.85
N SER A 12 -17.76 -13.19 29.95
CA SER A 12 -16.81 -12.10 30.11
C SER A 12 -16.63 -11.42 28.74
N ALA A 13 -17.42 -10.37 28.48
CA ALA A 13 -17.23 -9.52 27.32
C ALA A 13 -16.11 -8.52 27.64
N CYS A 14 -14.95 -8.67 26.98
CA CYS A 14 -13.90 -7.67 27.00
C CYS A 14 -14.40 -6.40 26.29
N GLN A 15 -14.86 -5.41 27.07
CA GLN A 15 -15.15 -4.06 26.57
C GLN A 15 -13.86 -3.24 26.65
N GLY A 16 -13.22 -3.00 25.51
CA GLY A 16 -12.17 -1.98 25.39
C GLY A 16 -12.79 -0.57 25.39
N PRO A 17 -12.06 0.47 25.80
CA PRO A 17 -12.56 1.84 25.78
C PRO A 17 -12.81 2.29 24.33
N ALA A 18 -13.99 2.86 24.07
CA ALA A 18 -14.31 3.46 22.79
C ALA A 18 -13.53 4.77 22.60
N SER A 19 -12.73 4.85 21.52
CA SER A 19 -12.06 6.09 21.12
C SER A 19 -13.07 7.08 20.54
N PRO A 20 -13.01 8.38 20.88
CA PRO A 20 -13.87 9.37 20.28
C PRO A 20 -13.49 9.59 18.81
N ALA A 21 -14.50 9.57 17.93
CA ALA A 21 -14.34 10.02 16.55
C ALA A 21 -13.98 11.52 16.55
N GLY A 22 -12.76 11.83 16.11
CA GLY A 22 -12.26 13.20 16.02
C GLY A 22 -11.33 13.35 14.83
N THR A 23 -11.76 14.13 13.85
CA THR A 23 -10.94 14.66 12.75
C THR A 23 -9.72 15.40 13.30
N LEU A 24 -8.52 14.99 12.90
CA LEU A 24 -7.27 15.68 13.25
C LEU A 24 -7.00 16.86 12.29
N PRO A 25 -6.54 18.02 12.79
CA PRO A 25 -6.10 19.13 11.95
C PRO A 25 -4.73 18.87 11.30
N PRO A 26 -4.36 19.59 10.22
CA PRO A 26 -3.13 19.35 9.48
C PRO A 26 -1.86 19.64 10.30
N LEU A 27 -0.85 18.78 10.14
CA LEU A 27 0.41 18.78 10.88
C LEU A 27 1.31 19.97 10.51
N GLN A 28 1.10 21.11 11.15
CA GLN A 28 2.00 22.26 11.04
C GLN A 28 3.11 22.28 12.10
N ASN A 29 3.15 21.29 12.99
CA ASN A 29 4.28 20.97 13.86
C ASN A 29 4.18 19.48 14.24
N PRO A 30 5.02 18.57 13.73
CA PRO A 30 4.97 17.19 14.17
C PRO A 30 5.26 17.17 15.69
N PRO A 31 4.45 16.47 16.50
CA PRO A 31 4.73 16.34 17.91
C PRO A 31 6.11 15.72 18.06
N SER A 32 7.02 16.42 18.75
CA SER A 32 8.20 15.76 19.28
C SER A 32 7.69 14.74 20.28
N TYR A 33 7.82 13.46 19.95
CA TYR A 33 7.61 12.41 20.92
C TYR A 33 8.61 12.68 22.07
N ARG A 34 8.09 13.12 23.21
CA ARG A 34 8.69 12.80 24.49
C ARG A 34 7.97 11.54 24.92
N SER A 35 8.74 10.47 25.11
CA SER A 35 8.30 9.33 25.90
C SER A 35 7.45 9.84 27.08
N ALA A 36 6.19 9.41 27.15
CA ALA A 36 5.34 9.65 28.32
C ALA A 36 5.85 8.88 29.55
N LEU A 37 6.91 8.10 29.41
CA LEU A 37 7.66 7.49 30.50
C LEU A 37 8.80 8.43 30.92
N PRO A 38 8.88 8.82 32.21
CA PRO A 38 9.95 9.66 32.73
C PRO A 38 11.31 9.11 32.34
N ALA A 39 12.23 9.99 31.96
CA ALA A 39 13.59 9.68 31.49
C ALA A 39 14.51 8.99 32.51
N ASP A 40 13.99 8.49 33.64
CA ASP A 40 14.77 8.07 34.80
C ASP A 40 14.26 6.76 35.41
N HIS A 41 14.10 5.68 34.63
CA HIS A 41 13.86 4.35 35.20
C HIS A 41 15.10 3.46 35.05
N PRO A 42 15.85 3.18 36.13
CA PRO A 42 16.87 2.13 36.14
C PRO A 42 16.21 0.74 36.00
N PRO A 43 16.97 -0.36 35.82
CA PRO A 43 16.41 -1.70 35.71
C PRO A 43 15.56 -2.01 36.96
N GLY A 44 14.25 -2.09 36.80
CA GLY A 44 13.32 -2.18 37.91
C GLY A 44 11.89 -2.44 37.43
N LEU A 45 11.13 -3.19 38.23
CA LEU A 45 9.75 -3.61 37.97
C LEU A 45 8.90 -2.48 37.40
N SER A 46 8.16 -2.73 36.31
CA SER A 46 7.10 -1.81 35.90
C SER A 46 6.03 -1.78 36.99
N PRO A 47 5.77 -0.63 37.63
CA PRO A 47 4.79 -0.55 38.72
C PRO A 47 3.35 -0.79 38.25
N ILE A 48 3.12 -0.80 36.92
CA ILE A 48 1.81 -1.01 36.30
C ILE A 48 1.54 -2.49 36.02
N SER A 49 2.55 -3.28 35.64
CA SER A 49 2.37 -4.68 35.24
C SER A 49 3.01 -5.71 36.18
N GLY A 50 3.87 -5.30 37.11
CA GLY A 50 4.62 -6.22 37.98
C GLY A 50 5.64 -7.10 37.24
N MET A 51 5.82 -6.87 35.93
CA MET A 51 6.77 -7.61 35.10
C MET A 51 8.19 -7.10 35.37
N ARG A 52 9.12 -8.04 35.59
CA ARG A 52 10.53 -7.73 35.83
C ARG A 52 11.20 -7.46 34.49
N MET A 53 11.57 -6.20 34.23
CA MET A 53 12.32 -5.84 33.02
C MET A 53 13.67 -6.56 32.99
N PRO A 54 14.06 -7.18 31.86
CA PRO A 54 15.38 -7.77 31.73
C PRO A 54 16.49 -6.71 31.83
N ALA A 55 17.70 -7.14 32.21
CA ALA A 55 18.83 -6.24 32.48
C ALA A 55 19.33 -5.47 31.25
N ASP A 56 18.94 -5.88 30.04
CA ASP A 56 19.31 -5.25 28.78
C ASP A 56 18.39 -4.08 28.37
N HIS A 57 17.34 -3.79 29.15
CA HIS A 57 16.51 -2.59 29.00
C HIS A 57 17.17 -1.40 29.70
N THR A 58 18.29 -0.93 29.15
CA THR A 58 19.04 0.23 29.65
C THR A 58 18.75 1.49 28.83
N ALA A 59 19.09 2.66 29.36
CA ALA A 59 18.76 3.96 28.76
C ALA A 59 19.32 4.17 27.33
N ASP A 60 20.40 3.48 26.96
CA ASP A 60 21.00 3.54 25.62
C ASP A 60 20.43 2.49 24.64
N TRP A 61 19.35 1.79 25.01
CA TRP A 61 18.68 0.80 24.15
C TRP A 61 18.37 1.33 22.74
N ILE A 62 17.87 2.56 22.61
CA ILE A 62 17.54 3.17 21.31
C ILE A 62 18.75 3.14 20.37
N ALA A 63 19.97 3.34 20.87
CA ALA A 63 21.18 3.37 20.06
C ALA A 63 21.68 1.97 19.62
N ARG A 64 21.25 0.89 20.27
CA ARG A 64 21.80 -0.47 20.05
C ARG A 64 20.77 -1.56 19.77
N HIS A 65 19.48 -1.24 19.83
CA HIS A 65 18.42 -2.24 19.65
C HIS A 65 18.40 -2.80 18.23
N GLY A 66 18.70 -2.00 17.20
CA GLY A 66 18.65 -2.41 15.78
C GLY A 66 19.46 -3.67 15.48
N PRO A 67 20.79 -3.71 15.69
CA PRO A 67 21.60 -4.91 15.44
C PRO A 67 21.15 -6.15 16.23
N ARG A 68 20.63 -5.96 17.45
CA ARG A 68 20.08 -7.05 18.26
C ARG A 68 18.73 -7.53 17.73
N ALA A 69 17.82 -6.63 17.39
CA ALA A 69 16.53 -6.97 16.80
C ALA A 69 16.71 -7.75 15.48
N LEU A 70 17.69 -7.37 14.65
CA LEU A 70 17.99 -8.09 13.41
C LEU A 70 18.43 -9.55 13.61
N THR A 71 19.09 -9.86 14.72
CA THR A 71 19.73 -11.18 14.94
C THR A 71 19.05 -12.01 16.02
N GLN A 72 18.31 -11.38 16.93
CA GLN A 72 17.79 -11.93 18.18
C GLN A 72 16.36 -11.41 18.47
N ASN A 73 15.56 -11.04 17.45
CA ASN A 73 14.17 -10.57 17.65
C ASN A 73 13.33 -11.51 18.52
N ALA A 74 13.53 -12.83 18.39
CA ALA A 74 12.79 -13.84 19.15
C ALA A 74 12.92 -13.67 20.67
N GLU A 75 14.03 -13.12 21.17
CA GLU A 75 14.21 -12.83 22.59
C GLU A 75 13.29 -11.69 23.06
N CYS A 76 13.14 -10.65 22.23
CA CYS A 76 12.24 -9.54 22.49
C CYS A 76 10.77 -9.99 22.43
N MET A 77 10.44 -10.81 21.44
CA MET A 77 9.09 -11.34 21.21
C MET A 77 8.59 -12.31 22.29
N SER A 78 9.46 -12.71 23.23
CA SER A 78 9.05 -13.47 24.41
C SER A 78 8.18 -12.67 25.39
N CYS A 79 8.27 -11.33 25.33
CA CYS A 79 7.54 -10.41 26.20
C CYS A 79 6.82 -9.29 25.42
N HIS A 80 7.34 -8.90 24.26
CA HIS A 80 6.80 -7.85 23.40
C HIS A 80 6.05 -8.45 22.20
N LEU A 81 5.14 -7.68 21.63
CA LEU A 81 4.45 -7.96 20.38
C LEU A 81 5.07 -7.14 19.24
N GLU A 82 4.83 -7.55 18.00
CA GLU A 82 5.30 -6.82 16.80
C GLU A 82 4.82 -5.35 16.80
N ALA A 83 3.61 -5.12 17.31
CA ALA A 83 3.03 -3.78 17.47
C ALA A 83 3.87 -2.85 18.37
N ASP A 84 4.61 -3.39 19.34
CA ASP A 84 5.46 -2.61 20.24
C ASP A 84 6.69 -2.05 19.51
N CYS A 85 7.24 -2.80 18.54
CA CYS A 85 8.30 -2.35 17.65
C CYS A 85 7.79 -1.23 16.73
N ILE A 86 6.63 -1.47 16.11
CA ILE A 86 6.03 -0.60 15.12
C ILE A 86 5.75 0.79 15.71
N THR A 87 5.38 0.90 16.98
CA THR A 87 5.08 2.16 17.67
C THR A 87 6.16 3.23 17.47
N CYS A 88 7.44 2.87 17.56
CA CYS A 88 8.54 3.81 17.26
C CYS A 88 8.98 3.74 15.81
N HIS A 89 9.00 2.54 15.21
CA HIS A 89 9.48 2.36 13.85
C HIS A 89 8.61 3.08 12.80
N VAL A 90 7.34 3.39 13.08
CA VAL A 90 6.48 4.23 12.21
C VAL A 90 6.64 5.73 12.47
N ASP A 91 6.94 6.12 13.71
CA ASP A 91 7.03 7.53 14.11
C ASP A 91 8.43 8.13 13.83
N THR A 92 9.48 7.30 13.83
CA THR A 92 10.87 7.74 13.59
C THR A 92 11.30 7.64 12.12
N LEU A 93 10.37 7.41 11.18
CA LEU A 93 10.64 7.12 9.76
C LEU A 93 11.36 8.27 9.03
N ALA A 94 12.66 8.37 9.26
CA ALA A 94 13.56 9.21 8.48
C ALA A 94 13.92 8.56 7.13
N GLU A 95 13.75 7.24 6.97
CA GLU A 95 13.96 6.58 5.68
C GLU A 95 12.95 5.46 5.40
N SER A 96 12.07 5.68 4.42
CA SER A 96 11.15 4.67 3.90
C SER A 96 11.85 3.44 3.32
N SER A 97 13.13 3.58 2.95
CA SER A 97 14.00 2.54 2.39
C SER A 97 14.27 1.36 3.34
N LEU A 98 14.08 1.55 4.65
CA LEU A 98 14.31 0.52 5.67
C LEU A 98 13.12 -0.45 5.82
N ILE A 99 11.93 -0.01 5.40
CA ILE A 99 10.68 -0.78 5.52
C ILE A 99 10.16 -1.19 4.14
N HIS A 100 10.30 -0.31 3.16
CA HIS A 100 9.97 -0.55 1.77
C HIS A 100 11.23 -0.48 0.90
N PRO A 101 11.30 -1.26 -0.19
CA PRO A 101 12.36 -1.09 -1.16
C PRO A 101 12.35 0.32 -1.78
N PRO A 102 13.48 0.80 -2.35
CA PRO A 102 13.48 2.01 -3.15
C PRO A 102 12.40 1.98 -4.24
N ASN A 103 11.84 3.15 -4.57
CA ASN A 103 10.76 3.30 -5.55
C ASN A 103 9.45 2.55 -5.23
N TYR A 104 9.19 2.22 -3.96
CA TYR A 104 7.97 1.51 -3.55
C TYR A 104 6.67 2.11 -4.10
N VAL A 105 6.57 3.45 -4.19
CA VAL A 105 5.40 4.14 -4.75
C VAL A 105 5.04 3.63 -6.16
N ALA A 106 6.01 3.28 -7.00
CA ALA A 106 5.77 2.77 -8.34
C ALA A 106 5.42 1.28 -8.39
N MET A 107 5.65 0.52 -7.31
CA MET A 107 5.56 -0.94 -7.31
C MET A 107 4.49 -1.49 -6.35
N HIS A 108 4.06 -0.68 -5.37
CA HIS A 108 3.14 -1.09 -4.30
C HIS A 108 1.80 -1.61 -4.83
N GLY A 109 1.37 -1.21 -6.03
CA GLY A 109 0.12 -1.67 -6.63
C GLY A 109 0.05 -3.19 -6.80
N LEU A 110 1.18 -3.84 -7.11
CA LEU A 110 1.24 -5.30 -7.23
C LEU A 110 1.12 -6.00 -5.87
N GLU A 111 1.77 -5.47 -4.84
CA GLU A 111 1.69 -6.01 -3.48
C GLU A 111 0.32 -5.77 -2.85
N ALA A 112 -0.21 -4.55 -3.00
CA ALA A 112 -1.53 -4.18 -2.47
C ALA A 112 -2.66 -5.02 -3.07
N ARG A 113 -2.56 -5.43 -4.35
CA ARG A 113 -3.55 -6.34 -4.98
C ARG A 113 -3.51 -7.75 -4.39
N GLN A 114 -2.37 -8.18 -3.86
CA GLN A 114 -2.18 -9.53 -3.32
C GLN A 114 -2.51 -9.58 -1.83
N SER A 115 -2.07 -8.58 -1.06
CA SER A 115 -2.14 -8.58 0.40
C SER A 115 -2.33 -7.18 0.99
N ILE A 116 -3.44 -6.50 0.68
CA ILE A 116 -3.71 -5.15 1.24
C ILE A 116 -3.78 -5.14 2.78
N ASP A 117 -4.14 -6.26 3.39
CA ASP A 117 -4.24 -6.40 4.84
C ASP A 117 -2.87 -6.32 5.53
N ASP A 118 -1.79 -6.72 4.86
CA ASP A 118 -0.43 -6.59 5.40
C ASP A 118 -0.07 -5.10 5.60
N CYS A 119 -0.48 -4.26 4.65
CA CYS A 119 -0.33 -2.81 4.73
C CYS A 119 -1.12 -2.23 5.90
N ALA A 120 -2.31 -2.79 6.20
CA ALA A 120 -3.20 -2.32 7.26
C ALA A 120 -2.61 -2.45 8.67
N THR A 121 -1.53 -3.23 8.82
CA THR A 121 -0.75 -3.35 10.05
C THR A 121 -0.12 -2.02 10.47
N CYS A 122 0.31 -1.20 9.50
CA CYS A 122 0.97 0.09 9.73
C CYS A 122 0.21 1.28 9.11
N HIS A 123 -0.41 1.08 7.95
CA HIS A 123 -1.11 2.10 7.19
C HIS A 123 -2.61 1.94 7.28
N GLN A 124 -3.30 2.94 7.81
CA GLN A 124 -4.75 2.92 7.85
C GLN A 124 -5.34 3.20 6.46
N ALA A 125 -5.82 2.16 5.77
CA ALA A 125 -6.15 2.21 4.35
C ALA A 125 -7.10 3.35 3.95
N GLN A 126 -8.14 3.58 4.74
CA GLN A 126 -9.15 4.61 4.47
C GLN A 126 -8.63 6.05 4.53
N THR A 127 -7.55 6.30 5.28
CA THR A 127 -6.96 7.64 5.43
C THR A 127 -5.68 7.77 4.64
N PHE A 128 -4.85 6.73 4.60
CA PHE A 128 -3.57 6.76 3.92
C PHE A 128 -3.72 6.51 2.40
N CYS A 129 -4.24 5.35 2.01
CA CYS A 129 -4.32 4.94 0.61
C CYS A 129 -5.21 5.89 -0.18
N THR A 130 -6.40 6.18 0.36
CA THR A 130 -7.36 7.08 -0.28
C THR A 130 -6.81 8.49 -0.44
N SER A 131 -6.24 9.10 0.61
CA SER A 131 -5.72 10.47 0.50
C SER A 131 -4.57 10.55 -0.48
N CYS A 132 -3.61 9.62 -0.42
CA CYS A 132 -2.50 9.57 -1.36
C CYS A 132 -3.01 9.42 -2.79
N HIS A 133 -3.90 8.46 -3.06
CA HIS A 133 -4.39 8.19 -4.42
C HIS A 133 -5.24 9.33 -4.99
N LEU A 134 -5.97 10.07 -4.15
CA LEU A 134 -6.68 11.28 -4.56
C LEU A 134 -5.70 12.42 -4.84
N GLU A 135 -4.81 12.76 -3.90
CA GLU A 135 -3.83 13.85 -4.03
C GLU A 135 -2.87 13.65 -5.21
N SER A 136 -2.47 12.41 -5.47
CA SER A 136 -1.62 12.04 -6.61
C SER A 136 -2.36 11.97 -7.95
N GLN A 137 -3.70 12.04 -7.96
CA GLN A 137 -4.55 11.88 -9.13
C GLN A 137 -4.40 10.55 -9.87
N VAL A 138 -3.98 9.50 -9.14
CA VAL A 138 -4.01 8.14 -9.69
C VAL A 138 -5.38 7.48 -9.52
N SER A 139 -6.20 7.98 -8.59
CA SER A 139 -7.59 7.56 -8.44
C SER A 139 -8.49 8.21 -9.49
N PRO A 140 -9.41 7.46 -10.12
CA PRO A 140 -10.43 8.04 -11.01
C PRO A 140 -11.41 8.97 -10.26
N ASP A 141 -11.50 8.83 -8.93
CA ASP A 141 -12.35 9.68 -8.09
C ASP A 141 -11.65 10.99 -7.66
N ALA A 142 -10.39 11.19 -8.06
CA ALA A 142 -9.66 12.41 -7.75
C ALA A 142 -10.35 13.64 -8.37
N PRO A 143 -10.62 14.71 -7.59
CA PRO A 143 -11.17 15.94 -8.14
C PRO A 143 -10.27 16.51 -9.23
N PHE A 144 -10.85 16.88 -10.37
CA PHE A 144 -10.10 17.40 -11.52
C PHE A 144 -9.32 18.69 -11.21
N ASP A 145 -9.79 19.48 -10.24
CA ASP A 145 -9.16 20.73 -9.81
C ASP A 145 -8.11 20.55 -8.72
N LEU A 146 -8.02 19.35 -8.13
CA LEU A 146 -6.89 18.98 -7.28
C LEU A 146 -5.62 19.10 -8.14
N ARG A 147 -4.50 19.42 -7.52
CA ARG A 147 -3.20 19.43 -8.19
C ARG A 147 -2.28 18.51 -7.42
N PRO A 148 -1.52 17.64 -8.09
CA PRO A 148 -0.57 16.82 -7.37
C PRO A 148 0.48 17.72 -6.72
N PRO A 149 1.15 17.23 -5.65
CA PRO A 149 2.28 17.92 -5.07
C PRO A 149 3.30 18.36 -6.12
N ALA A 150 4.00 19.47 -5.87
CA ALA A 150 5.04 19.93 -6.79
C ALA A 150 6.08 18.82 -7.03
N ASN A 151 6.46 18.62 -8.30
CA ASN A 151 7.36 17.55 -8.76
C ASN A 151 6.81 16.12 -8.62
N PHE A 152 5.51 15.97 -8.37
CA PHE A 152 4.84 14.69 -8.36
C PHE A 152 4.01 14.56 -9.65
N ALA A 153 4.54 13.85 -10.64
CA ALA A 153 3.83 13.56 -11.88
C ALA A 153 4.06 12.09 -12.25
N MET A 154 2.98 11.32 -12.32
CA MET A 154 3.03 9.90 -12.71
C MET A 154 3.29 9.72 -14.21
N HIS A 155 2.97 10.75 -15.00
CA HIS A 155 3.19 10.78 -16.44
C HIS A 155 4.03 12.02 -16.82
N PRO A 156 4.98 11.89 -17.77
CA PRO A 156 5.76 13.03 -18.23
C PRO A 156 4.90 14.05 -18.99
N PRO A 157 5.33 15.32 -19.08
CA PRO A 157 4.67 16.30 -19.94
C PRO A 157 4.57 15.80 -21.39
N GLY A 158 3.42 16.03 -22.04
CA GLY A 158 3.21 15.60 -23.42
C GLY A 158 2.98 14.10 -23.60
N TRP A 159 2.73 13.34 -22.52
CA TRP A 159 2.47 11.89 -22.57
C TRP A 159 1.34 11.50 -23.55
N LEU A 160 0.25 12.26 -23.61
CA LEU A 160 -0.85 12.02 -24.57
C LEU A 160 -0.61 12.60 -25.97
N ASP A 161 0.43 13.41 -26.16
CA ASP A 161 0.69 14.05 -27.45
C ASP A 161 1.41 13.07 -28.39
N ALA A 162 0.68 12.59 -29.41
CA ALA A 162 1.20 11.65 -30.39
C ALA A 162 2.42 12.19 -31.19
N ALA A 163 2.65 13.52 -31.21
CA ALA A 163 3.81 14.13 -31.84
C ALA A 163 5.10 13.95 -31.02
N MET A 164 4.99 13.66 -29.72
CA MET A 164 6.16 13.50 -28.84
C MET A 164 6.84 12.14 -29.08
N PRO A 165 8.19 12.09 -29.14
CA PRO A 165 8.92 10.85 -29.42
C PRO A 165 8.78 9.78 -28.32
N ASN A 166 8.50 10.19 -27.08
CA ASN A 166 8.25 9.30 -25.94
C ASN A 166 6.81 9.40 -25.43
N ASN A 167 5.83 9.52 -26.35
CA ASN A 167 4.42 9.50 -25.99
C ASN A 167 3.94 8.14 -25.47
N HIS A 168 2.74 8.10 -24.89
CA HIS A 168 2.14 6.91 -24.28
C HIS A 168 2.13 5.70 -25.22
N GLY A 169 1.79 5.90 -26.49
CA GLY A 169 1.72 4.82 -27.47
C GLY A 169 3.09 4.25 -27.82
N VAL A 170 4.13 5.09 -27.89
CA VAL A 170 5.51 4.62 -28.11
C VAL A 170 6.02 3.86 -26.89
N MET A 171 5.81 4.37 -25.68
CA MET A 171 6.26 3.72 -24.46
C MET A 171 5.52 2.40 -24.20
N ALA A 172 4.20 2.39 -24.36
CA ALA A 172 3.35 1.20 -24.20
C ALA A 172 3.75 0.06 -25.15
N ARG A 173 4.20 0.38 -26.38
CA ARG A 173 4.70 -0.63 -27.33
C ARG A 173 6.09 -1.17 -26.98
N ARG A 174 6.89 -0.43 -26.21
CA ARG A 174 8.21 -0.87 -25.76
C ARG A 174 8.09 -1.83 -24.59
N ASP A 175 7.27 -1.46 -23.61
CA ASP A 175 6.95 -2.31 -22.48
C ASP A 175 5.60 -1.90 -21.86
N ILE A 176 4.57 -2.70 -22.10
CA ILE A 176 3.24 -2.47 -21.53
C ILE A 176 3.18 -2.85 -20.05
N PHE A 177 4.10 -3.70 -19.55
CA PHE A 177 4.08 -4.18 -18.18
C PHE A 177 4.44 -3.08 -17.18
N GLU A 178 5.27 -2.12 -17.59
CA GLU A 178 5.54 -0.90 -16.82
C GLU A 178 4.24 -0.13 -16.51
N CYS A 179 3.30 -0.08 -17.45
CA CYS A 179 2.01 0.57 -17.27
C CYS A 179 1.02 -0.33 -16.51
N ALA A 180 0.99 -1.62 -16.82
CA ALA A 180 0.10 -2.60 -16.21
C ALA A 180 0.39 -2.85 -14.71
N SER A 181 1.57 -2.42 -14.24
CA SER A 181 1.90 -2.39 -12.82
C SER A 181 0.88 -1.58 -12.00
N CYS A 182 0.42 -0.45 -12.55
CA CYS A 182 -0.55 0.45 -11.95
C CYS A 182 -1.93 0.35 -12.60
N HIS A 183 -2.00 0.22 -13.93
CA HIS A 183 -3.24 0.20 -14.69
C HIS A 183 -3.75 -1.23 -14.94
N SER A 184 -5.06 -1.40 -14.86
CA SER A 184 -5.77 -2.60 -15.31
C SER A 184 -6.08 -2.52 -16.81
N GLU A 185 -6.41 -3.66 -17.40
CA GLU A 185 -6.85 -3.70 -18.80
C GLU A 185 -8.08 -2.81 -19.08
N GLN A 186 -8.97 -2.66 -18.10
CA GLN A 186 -10.16 -1.80 -18.23
C GLN A 186 -9.78 -0.32 -18.38
N ASP A 187 -8.70 0.11 -17.75
CA ASP A 187 -8.20 1.50 -17.86
C ASP A 187 -7.73 1.78 -19.29
N CYS A 188 -7.04 0.82 -19.91
CA CYS A 188 -6.65 0.90 -21.33
C CYS A 188 -7.88 1.00 -22.24
N VAL A 189 -8.85 0.11 -22.03
CA VAL A 189 -10.07 0.03 -22.87
C VAL A 189 -10.85 1.34 -22.83
N SER A 190 -10.89 2.03 -21.68
CA SER A 190 -11.65 3.28 -21.51
C SER A 190 -11.35 4.37 -22.55
N CYS A 191 -10.10 4.44 -23.04
CA CYS A 191 -9.68 5.36 -24.09
C CYS A 191 -9.49 4.68 -25.46
N HIS A 192 -9.13 3.39 -25.47
CA HIS A 192 -8.89 2.64 -26.71
C HIS A 192 -10.17 2.11 -27.38
N THR A 193 -11.37 2.45 -26.86
CA THR A 193 -12.62 2.30 -27.60
C THR A 193 -12.66 3.24 -28.82
N GLY A 194 -12.21 2.74 -29.97
CA GLY A 194 -12.17 3.49 -31.24
C GLY A 194 -10.80 4.04 -31.63
N ILE A 195 -9.80 3.88 -30.77
CA ILE A 195 -8.39 4.21 -31.07
C ILE A 195 -7.58 2.92 -31.00
N SER A 196 -7.09 2.44 -32.15
CA SER A 196 -6.29 1.21 -32.19
C SER A 196 -5.01 1.35 -31.36
N PRO A 197 -4.79 0.52 -30.33
CA PRO A 197 -3.52 0.47 -29.61
C PRO A 197 -2.44 -0.26 -30.40
N HIS A 198 -2.83 -1.05 -31.40
CA HIS A 198 -1.93 -1.83 -32.23
C HIS A 198 -1.22 -0.95 -33.26
N PRO A 199 0.08 -1.15 -33.48
CA PRO A 199 0.76 -0.49 -34.57
C PRO A 199 0.31 -1.06 -35.93
N PRO A 200 0.47 -0.32 -37.04
CA PRO A 200 -0.07 -0.72 -38.35
C PRO A 200 0.37 -2.11 -38.84
N GLU A 201 1.59 -2.52 -38.50
CA GLU A 201 2.19 -3.81 -38.85
C GLU A 201 1.59 -5.00 -38.09
N PHE A 202 0.93 -4.78 -36.94
CA PHE A 202 0.34 -5.86 -36.15
C PHE A 202 -0.68 -6.68 -36.94
N ARG A 203 -1.29 -6.10 -37.98
CA ARG A 203 -2.22 -6.80 -38.88
C ARG A 203 -1.64 -8.07 -39.50
N PHE A 204 -0.32 -8.17 -39.66
CA PHE A 204 0.36 -9.34 -40.25
C PHE A 204 0.53 -10.50 -39.26
N GLU A 205 0.50 -10.22 -37.95
CA GLU A 205 0.59 -11.23 -36.88
C GLU A 205 -0.76 -11.49 -36.20
N CYS A 206 -1.70 -10.55 -36.36
CA CYS A 206 -3.06 -10.53 -35.81
C CYS A 206 -3.74 -11.91 -35.87
N ARG A 207 -3.69 -12.59 -37.01
CA ARG A 207 -4.36 -13.89 -37.18
C ARG A 207 -3.73 -14.97 -36.30
N ALA A 208 -2.40 -15.02 -36.20
CA ALA A 208 -1.70 -16.01 -35.40
C ALA A 208 -1.98 -15.82 -33.90
N TRP A 209 -1.95 -14.57 -33.43
CA TRP A 209 -2.27 -14.21 -32.04
C TRP A 209 -3.74 -14.51 -31.70
N LEU A 210 -4.68 -14.13 -32.57
CA LEU A 210 -6.11 -14.38 -32.38
C LEU A 210 -6.42 -15.88 -32.30
N GLN A 211 -5.76 -16.70 -33.11
CA GLN A 211 -5.91 -18.17 -33.08
C GLN A 211 -5.29 -18.79 -31.83
N THR A 212 -4.19 -18.21 -31.31
CA THR A 212 -3.49 -18.70 -30.13
C THR A 212 -4.30 -18.45 -28.85
N ASN A 213 -4.79 -17.22 -28.68
CA ASN A 213 -5.62 -16.85 -27.53
C ASN A 213 -6.55 -15.68 -27.88
N PRO A 214 -7.84 -15.92 -28.13
CA PRO A 214 -8.79 -14.85 -28.48
C PRO A 214 -9.28 -14.04 -27.27
N ALA A 215 -9.01 -14.49 -26.03
CA ALA A 215 -9.57 -13.86 -24.84
C ALA A 215 -9.15 -12.40 -24.66
N PRO A 216 -7.86 -12.01 -24.82
CA PRO A 216 -7.46 -10.60 -24.75
C PRO A 216 -8.07 -9.76 -25.88
N CYS A 217 -8.22 -10.34 -27.09
CA CYS A 217 -8.81 -9.64 -28.24
C CYS A 217 -10.28 -9.26 -27.96
N ALA A 218 -11.03 -10.16 -27.31
CA ALA A 218 -12.44 -9.96 -26.99
C ALA A 218 -12.71 -8.85 -25.97
N ARG A 219 -11.66 -8.28 -25.36
CA ARG A 219 -11.76 -7.17 -24.40
C ARG A 219 -11.97 -5.83 -25.09
N CYS A 220 -11.52 -5.71 -26.34
CA CYS A 220 -11.70 -4.52 -27.19
C CYS A 220 -12.58 -4.81 -28.41
N HIS A 221 -12.51 -6.03 -28.97
CA HIS A 221 -13.22 -6.42 -30.18
C HIS A 221 -14.46 -7.26 -29.83
N LEU A 222 -15.61 -6.58 -29.76
CA LEU A 222 -16.90 -7.19 -29.41
C LEU A 222 -17.32 -8.32 -30.38
N GLU A 223 -16.85 -8.26 -31.63
CA GLU A 223 -17.10 -9.29 -32.64
C GLU A 223 -15.77 -9.78 -33.24
N LEU A 224 -15.47 -11.07 -33.06
CA LEU A 224 -14.21 -11.65 -33.53
C LEU A 224 -14.20 -11.98 -35.03
N ALA A 225 -15.36 -12.22 -35.64
CA ALA A 225 -15.42 -12.55 -37.08
C ALA A 225 -15.02 -11.36 -37.97
N PRO A 226 -15.54 -10.12 -37.75
CA PRO A 226 -15.03 -8.93 -38.44
C PRO A 226 -13.56 -8.64 -38.15
N LEU A 227 -13.10 -8.86 -36.91
CA LEU A 227 -11.68 -8.73 -36.55
C LEU A 227 -10.81 -9.67 -37.39
N GLN A 228 -11.17 -10.95 -37.46
CA GLN A 228 -10.40 -11.96 -38.19
C GLN A 228 -10.30 -11.64 -39.69
N ALA A 229 -11.34 -11.03 -40.27
CA ALA A 229 -11.33 -10.58 -41.67
C ALA A 229 -10.36 -9.39 -41.90
N GLY A 230 -10.08 -8.59 -40.87
CA GLY A 230 -9.12 -7.48 -40.91
C GLY A 230 -7.66 -7.88 -40.66
N CYS A 231 -7.40 -9.06 -40.08
CA CYS A 231 -6.06 -9.61 -39.97
C CYS A 231 -5.58 -10.09 -41.35
N LEU A 232 -4.36 -9.72 -41.77
CA LEU A 232 -3.75 -10.14 -43.04
C LEU A 232 -3.12 -11.53 -42.91
#